data_AF-A0A536YYD2-F1
#
_entry.id   AF-A0A536YYD2-F1
#
_cell.length_a   1.000
_cell.length_b   1.000
_cell.length_c   1.000
_cell.angle_alpha   90.00
_cell.angle_beta   90.00
_cell.angle_gamma   90.00
#
_symmetry.space_group_name_H-M   'P 1'
#
loop_
_entity.id
_entity.type
_entity.pdbx_description
1 polymer ?
#
loop_
_entity_poly.entity_id
_entity_poly.type
_entity_poly.pdbx_seq_one_letter_code
_entity_poly.pdbx_strand_id
1 'polypeptide(L)' 'FTKSFPGAPDGDYALIVYTTRFANKAEGHETLTLERESDGKWRVVGYFIR' A
#
# COMPACT_ATOMS: atom_id res chain seq x y z
N PHE A 1 -6.95 7.65 -4.20
CA PHE A 1 -5.63 7.72 -4.84
C PHE A 1 -5.11 9.15 -4.70
N THR A 2 -3.80 9.33 -4.56
CA THR A 2 -3.13 10.64 -4.42
C THR A 2 -2.02 10.75 -5.46
N LYS A 3 -1.68 11.98 -5.87
CA LYS A 3 -0.58 12.23 -6.83
C LYS A 3 0.80 12.40 -6.18
N SER A 4 0.83 12.45 -4.85
CA SER A 4 2.05 12.58 -4.07
C SER A 4 2.04 11.60 -2.91
N PHE A 5 3.18 10.94 -2.70
CA PHE A 5 3.41 10.03 -1.59
C PHE A 5 4.74 10.39 -0.91
N PRO A 6 4.80 10.53 0.43
CA PRO A 6 6.00 10.96 1.12
C PRO A 6 7.22 10.08 0.80
N GLY A 7 8.31 10.70 0.35
CA GLY A 7 9.56 10.01 0.03
C GLY A 7 9.58 9.26 -1.30
N ALA A 8 8.52 9.36 -2.12
CA ALA A 8 8.45 8.80 -3.46
C ALA A 8 8.35 9.91 -4.53
N PRO A 9 8.70 9.63 -5.79
CA PRO A 9 8.48 10.55 -6.91
C PRO A 9 6.99 10.86 -7.12
N ASP A 10 6.69 11.90 -7.91
CA ASP A 10 5.33 12.19 -8.34
C ASP A 10 4.74 11.02 -9.14
N GLY A 11 3.50 10.65 -8.84
CA GLY A 11 2.84 9.49 -9.44
C GLY A 11 1.47 9.24 -8.82
N ASP A 12 0.65 8.39 -9.45
CA ASP A 12 -0.63 8.00 -8.86
C ASP A 12 -0.41 6.87 -7.85
N TYR A 13 -0.70 7.13 -6.58
CA TYR A 13 -0.56 6.16 -5.49
C TYR A 13 -1.91 5.80 -4.87
N ALA A 14 -2.02 4.54 -4.44
CA ALA A 14 -3.14 4.03 -3.67
C ALA A 14 -2.65 3.26 -2.45
N LEU A 15 -3.42 3.31 -1.37
CA LEU A 15 -3.21 2.50 -0.18
C LEU A 15 -4.38 1.52 -0.04
N ILE A 16 -4.06 0.26 0.22
CA ILE A 16 -5.05 -0.74 0.64
C ILE A 16 -4.68 -1.15 2.06
N VAL A 17 -5.64 -1.06 2.98
CA VAL A 17 -5.45 -1.47 4.38
C VAL A 17 -6.35 -2.67 4.65
N TYR A 18 -5.76 -3.77 5.13
CA TYR A 18 -6.48 -4.94 5.62
C TYR A 18 -6.44 -4.99 7.14
N THR A 19 -7.57 -5.35 7.73
CA THR A 19 -7.62 -5.84 9.11
C THR A 19 -7.34 -7.33 9.10
N THR A 20 -6.29 -7.74 9.81
CA THR A 20 -5.77 -9.10 9.72
C THR A 20 -5.61 -9.71 11.10
N ARG A 21 -6.05 -10.97 11.22
CA ARG A 21 -5.88 -11.77 12.43
C ARG A 21 -4.72 -12.74 12.22
N PHE A 22 -3.58 -12.46 12.82
CA PHE A 22 -2.42 -13.36 12.81
C PHE A 22 -2.54 -14.40 13.93
N ALA A 23 -1.83 -15.53 13.78
CA ALA A 23 -1.85 -16.62 14.75
C ALA A 23 -1.53 -16.16 16.18
N ASN A 24 -0.53 -15.28 16.33
CA ASN A 24 -0.07 -14.77 17.64
C ASN A 24 -0.46 -13.30 17.90
N LYS A 25 -1.26 -12.68 17.01
CA LYS A 25 -1.71 -11.30 17.15
C LYS A 25 -3.07 -11.13 16.50
N ALA A 26 -4.10 -11.03 17.33
CA ALA A 26 -5.47 -11.02 16.85
C ALA A 26 -5.85 -9.74 16.08
N GLU A 27 -5.19 -8.62 16.39
CA GLU A 27 -5.46 -7.30 15.82
C GLU A 27 -4.23 -6.77 15.09
N GLY A 28 -4.03 -7.26 13.87
CA GLY A 28 -3.01 -6.80 12.94
C GLY A 28 -3.60 -5.91 11.86
N HIS A 29 -2.78 -5.01 11.32
CA HIS A 29 -3.11 -4.27 10.10
C HIS A 29 -2.02 -4.46 9.06
N GLU A 30 -2.43 -4.73 7.83
CA GLU A 30 -1.55 -4.77 6.68
C GLU A 30 -1.84 -3.59 5.77
N THR A 31 -0.81 -2.87 5.35
CA THR A 31 -0.91 -1.76 4.40
C THR A 31 -0.14 -2.12 3.14
N LEU A 32 -0.82 -2.17 2.00
CA LEU A 32 -0.21 -2.22 0.67
C LEU A 32 -0.16 -0.82 0.09
N THR A 33 1.01 -0.41 -0.36
CA THR A 33 1.20 0.78 -1.19
C THR A 33 1.30 0.36 -2.64
N LEU A 34 0.44 0.93 -3.49
CA LEU A 34 0.43 0.70 -4.92
C LEU A 34 0.79 1.98 -5.66
N GLU A 35 1.58 1.83 -6.71
CA GLU A 35 1.84 2.86 -7.71
C GLU A 35 1.18 2.45 -9.03
N ARG A 36 0.59 3.40 -9.73
CA ARG A 36 0.11 3.19 -11.09
C ARG A 36 1.24 3.46 -12.07
N GLU A 37 1.71 2.41 -12.73
CA GLU A 37 2.79 2.52 -13.70
C GLU A 37 2.30 3.08 -15.04
N SER A 38 3.24 3.35 -15.95
CA SER A 38 3.00 3.91 -17.28
C SER A 38 2.11 3.05 -18.17
N ASP A 39 2.06 1.73 -17.94
CA ASP A 39 1.14 0.80 -18.61
C ASP A 39 -0.30 0.86 -18.04
N GLY A 40 -0.55 1.77 -17.10
CA GLY A 40 -1.83 2.04 -16.48
C GLY A 40 -2.23 1.05 -15.40
N LYS A 41 -1.40 0.04 -15.10
CA LYS A 41 -1.67 -0.98 -14.09
C LYS A 41 -1.15 -0.56 -12.72
N TRP A 42 -1.82 -1.04 -11.70
CA TRP A 42 -1.40 -0.88 -10.31
C TRP A 42 -0.46 -2.01 -9.92
N ARG A 43 0.69 -1.67 -9.34
CA ARG A 43 1.65 -2.64 -8.80
C ARG A 43 2.01 -2.30 -7.36
N VAL A 44 2.27 -3.32 -6.56
CA VAL A 44 2.65 -3.16 -5.16
C VAL A 44 4.10 -2.69 -5.10
N VAL A 45 4.31 -1.52 -4.48
CA VAL A 45 5.62 -0.91 -4.26
C VAL A 45 6.00 -0.87 -2.77
N GLY A 46 5.06 -1.19 -1.88
CA GLY A 46 5.31 -1.29 -0.45
C GLY A 46 4.33 -2.21 0.25
N TYR A 47 4.82 -2.90 1.28
CA TYR A 47 4.01 -3.73 2.17
C TYR A 47 4.50 -3.52 3.60
N PHE A 48 3.57 -3.17 4.48
CA PHE A 48 3.86 -2.86 5.87
C PHE A 48 2.84 -3.54 6.79
N ILE A 49 3.31 -4.15 7.88
CA ILE A 49 2.46 -4.81 8.88
C ILE A 49 2.67 -4.09 10.22
N ARG A 50 1.58 -3.83 10.95
CA ARG A 50 1.63 -3.36 12.33
C ARG A 50 0.73 -4.13 13.27
#